data_AF-A0A7X4FTQ4-F1
#
_entry.id   AF-A0A7X4FTQ4-F1
#
_cell.length_a   1.000
_cell.length_b   1.000
_cell.length_c   1.000
_cell.angle_alpha   90.00
_cell.angle_beta   90.00
_cell.angle_gamma   90.00
#
_symmetry.space_group_name_H-M   'P 1'
#
loop_
_entity.id
_entity.type
_entity.pdbx_description
1 polymer ?
#
loop_
_entity_poly.entity_id
_entity_poly.type
_entity_poly.pdbx_seq_one_letter_code
_entity_poly.pdbx_strand_id
1 'polypeptide(L)'
;MRQISWWVLPVVLVLAGSAGAQQVDVIEHRLDNGLTLLLVPRPGDPNVAAGWVAKVGSVYERPGITGVAHLFEHMMFKGTQTIGTRDIEQDLQIIEQLDALRAEIQAAEVELDRRHQLGEIEDPADPAVRSTRHQELLDEFETLLARQSDLLIKEDFSRIYTAEGGSGMNAGTSYDFTIYFINVPANKLELWFWMESDRLANPVFREFYAERSVVHEERRLRTDSTPIGKFQEQFEAMFWQSSPYGWPVIGWPSDLEGITRDEALGFFDTYYAPNNLAAALVGDFDPDAAIELAERYFGRLERGARPPLQPRTREMPQLAEKRMIAYADTNPQVVVRYHSVRDGHVDEPALVVLGQLLSGRTGRLYRSLVEEQAVATRASGGQAGFQFEG
;
A
#
# COMPACT_ATOMS: atom_id res chain seq x y z
N MET A 1 -26.00 0.82 78.18
CA MET A 1 -25.95 -0.29 77.21
C MET A 1 -26.59 0.15 75.90
N ARG A 2 -25.79 0.58 74.91
CA ARG A 2 -26.19 0.71 73.50
C ARG A 2 -24.97 0.35 72.66
N GLN A 3 -25.12 -0.69 71.86
CA GLN A 3 -24.07 -1.35 71.07
C GLN A 3 -23.67 -0.47 69.88
N ILE A 4 -22.37 -0.35 69.63
CA ILE A 4 -21.81 0.25 68.41
C ILE A 4 -21.71 -0.89 67.40
N SER A 5 -22.58 -0.88 66.38
CA SER A 5 -22.57 -1.83 65.27
C SER A 5 -21.44 -1.49 64.30
N TRP A 6 -20.45 -2.38 64.17
CA TRP A 6 -19.45 -2.33 63.12
C TRP A 6 -20.05 -2.95 61.85
N TRP A 7 -20.28 -2.13 60.83
CA TRP A 7 -20.64 -2.64 59.50
C TRP A 7 -19.37 -3.09 58.79
N VAL A 8 -19.22 -4.40 58.63
CA VAL A 8 -18.20 -5.01 57.77
C VAL A 8 -18.70 -4.90 56.34
N LEU A 9 -18.10 -4.02 55.55
CA LEU A 9 -18.28 -3.97 54.10
C LEU A 9 -17.63 -5.23 53.49
N PRO A 10 -18.36 -6.07 52.72
CA PRO A 10 -17.75 -7.20 52.06
C PRO A 10 -16.90 -6.68 50.90
N VAL A 11 -15.61 -7.00 50.93
CA VAL A 11 -14.71 -6.86 49.78
C VAL A 11 -15.20 -7.82 48.71
N VAL A 12 -15.89 -7.28 47.70
CA VAL A 12 -16.18 -8.01 46.47
C VAL A 12 -14.85 -8.13 45.73
N LEU A 13 -14.20 -9.29 45.85
CA LEU A 13 -13.14 -9.69 44.93
C LEU A 13 -13.77 -9.84 43.54
N VAL A 14 -13.59 -8.81 42.71
CA VAL A 14 -13.80 -8.94 41.27
C VAL A 14 -12.68 -9.87 40.79
N LEU A 15 -13.02 -11.14 40.60
CA LEU A 15 -12.21 -12.06 39.82
C LEU A 15 -12.12 -11.45 38.42
N ALA A 16 -10.96 -10.86 38.10
CA ALA A 16 -10.61 -10.49 36.76
C ALA A 16 -10.59 -11.79 35.94
N GLY A 17 -11.70 -12.08 35.25
CA GLY A 17 -11.71 -13.08 34.21
C GLY A 17 -10.62 -12.70 33.23
N SER A 18 -9.65 -13.57 33.02
CA SER A 18 -8.70 -13.45 31.92
C SER A 18 -9.54 -13.26 30.67
N ALA A 19 -9.50 -12.07 30.08
CA ALA A 19 -10.03 -11.87 28.75
C ALA A 19 -9.19 -12.80 27.86
N GLY A 20 -9.75 -13.96 27.52
CA GLY A 20 -9.17 -14.81 26.49
C GLY A 20 -9.19 -13.97 25.22
N ALA A 21 -8.03 -13.48 24.80
CA ALA A 21 -7.87 -13.11 23.41
C ALA A 21 -8.35 -14.30 22.58
N GLN A 22 -9.18 -14.04 21.56
CA GLN A 22 -9.72 -15.09 20.70
C GLN A 22 -8.53 -15.88 20.13
N GLN A 23 -8.29 -17.09 20.63
CA GLN A 23 -7.29 -17.98 20.07
C GLN A 23 -7.83 -18.42 18.72
N VAL A 24 -7.28 -17.82 17.66
CA VAL A 24 -7.50 -18.29 16.30
C VAL A 24 -6.47 -19.40 16.10
N ASP A 25 -6.94 -20.62 15.91
CA ASP A 25 -6.07 -21.74 15.55
C ASP A 25 -5.60 -21.55 14.11
N VAL A 26 -4.37 -21.03 13.96
CA VAL A 26 -3.72 -20.81 12.66
C VAL A 26 -2.83 -22.00 12.35
N ILE A 27 -3.04 -22.62 11.19
CA ILE A 27 -2.11 -23.61 10.64
C ILE A 27 -1.12 -22.84 9.76
N GLU A 28 0.17 -22.89 10.10
CA GLU A 28 1.24 -22.30 9.32
C GLU A 28 1.95 -23.40 8.53
N HIS A 29 2.02 -23.23 7.20
CA HIS A 29 2.79 -24.08 6.31
C HIS A 29 3.81 -23.23 5.55
N ARG A 30 5.04 -23.71 5.44
CA ARG A 30 6.11 -22.99 4.72
C ARG A 30 6.59 -23.84 3.55
N LEU A 31 6.45 -23.30 2.35
CA LEU A 31 6.90 -23.94 1.12
C LEU A 31 8.44 -23.88 1.02
N ASP A 32 9.02 -24.79 0.25
CA ASP A 32 10.48 -24.89 0.04
C ASP A 32 11.08 -23.61 -0.56
N ASN A 33 10.32 -22.90 -1.41
CA ASN A 33 10.74 -21.62 -1.99
C ASN A 33 10.66 -20.43 -1.00
N GLY A 34 10.15 -20.65 0.21
CA GLY A 34 10.13 -19.69 1.30
C GLY A 34 8.81 -18.96 1.51
N LEU A 35 7.81 -19.15 0.63
CA LEU A 35 6.47 -18.59 0.82
C LEU A 35 5.82 -19.16 2.08
N THR A 36 5.20 -18.30 2.87
CA THR A 36 4.44 -18.70 4.07
C THR A 36 2.95 -18.74 3.75
N LEU A 37 2.28 -19.83 4.09
CA LEU A 37 0.83 -20.00 3.96
C LEU A 37 0.21 -20.09 5.35
N LEU A 38 -0.74 -19.19 5.64
CA LEU A 38 -1.50 -19.15 6.88
C LEU A 38 -2.93 -19.62 6.58
N LEU A 39 -3.40 -20.64 7.30
CA LEU A 39 -4.71 -21.25 7.07
C LEU A 39 -5.55 -21.17 8.33
N VAL A 40 -6.78 -20.69 8.19
CA VAL A 40 -7.79 -20.65 9.25
C VAL A 40 -9.08 -21.29 8.71
N PRO A 41 -9.22 -22.63 8.77
CA PRO A 41 -10.43 -23.29 8.31
C PRO A 41 -11.62 -22.89 9.19
N ARG A 42 -12.71 -22.51 8.55
CA ARG A 42 -13.98 -22.10 9.17
C ARG A 42 -15.15 -22.73 8.41
N PRO A 43 -15.56 -23.95 8.78
CA PRO A 43 -16.66 -24.62 8.12
C PRO A 43 -17.99 -23.88 8.37
N GLY A 44 -18.88 -23.86 7.38
CA GLY A 44 -20.26 -23.38 7.52
C GLY A 44 -20.66 -22.20 6.64
N ASP A 45 -19.70 -21.46 6.08
CA ASP A 45 -19.94 -20.47 5.02
C ASP A 45 -19.15 -20.91 3.78
N PRO A 46 -19.79 -21.24 2.65
CA PRO A 46 -19.13 -21.83 1.46
C PRO A 46 -18.28 -20.81 0.68
N ASN A 47 -17.55 -19.95 1.39
CA ASN A 47 -16.70 -18.90 0.90
C ASN A 47 -15.34 -18.96 1.60
N VAL A 48 -14.30 -18.50 0.90
CA VAL A 48 -12.94 -18.36 1.40
C VAL A 48 -12.48 -16.94 1.12
N ALA A 49 -12.14 -16.21 2.19
CA ALA A 49 -11.36 -15.00 2.09
C ALA A 49 -9.90 -15.40 1.86
N ALA A 50 -9.36 -15.00 0.73
CA ALA A 50 -8.05 -15.41 0.25
C ALA A 50 -7.24 -14.18 -0.14
N GLY A 51 -5.96 -14.15 0.23
CA GLY A 51 -5.09 -13.05 -0.12
C GLY A 51 -3.64 -13.34 0.17
N TRP A 52 -2.78 -12.44 -0.27
CA TRP A 52 -1.36 -12.48 0.04
C TRP A 52 -0.81 -11.07 0.24
N VAL A 53 0.27 -11.01 1.00
CA VAL A 53 1.00 -9.81 1.36
C VAL A 53 2.42 -9.93 0.85
N ALA A 54 2.87 -8.94 0.09
CA ALA A 54 4.30 -8.69 -0.07
C ALA A 54 4.78 -7.82 1.08
N LYS A 55 5.85 -8.24 1.75
CA LYS A 55 6.47 -7.49 2.87
C LYS A 55 7.33 -6.36 2.31
N VAL A 56 6.68 -5.47 1.57
CA VAL A 56 7.24 -4.29 0.91
C VAL A 56 6.17 -3.22 0.82
N GLY A 57 6.52 -1.98 1.12
CA GLY A 57 5.69 -0.80 0.94
C GLY A 57 6.56 0.41 0.62
N SER A 58 6.03 1.62 0.75
CA SER A 58 6.79 2.83 0.34
C SER A 58 8.09 3.06 1.13
N VAL A 59 8.22 2.52 2.34
CA VAL A 59 9.44 2.66 3.15
C VAL A 59 10.66 1.96 2.53
N TYR A 60 10.44 1.03 1.60
CA TYR A 60 11.48 0.26 0.89
C TYR A 60 11.91 0.89 -0.43
N GLU A 61 11.33 2.04 -0.79
CA GLU A 61 11.64 2.77 -2.01
C GLU A 61 12.98 3.52 -1.90
N ARG A 62 13.31 4.30 -2.93
CA ARG A 62 14.45 5.23 -2.93
C ARG A 62 14.04 6.54 -3.61
N PRO A 63 14.72 7.67 -3.33
CA PRO A 63 14.46 8.91 -4.04
C PRO A 63 14.52 8.74 -5.56
N GLY A 64 13.58 9.34 -6.28
CA GLY A 64 13.43 9.23 -7.72
C GLY A 64 12.47 8.11 -8.16
N ILE A 65 12.08 7.20 -7.26
CA ILE A 65 11.06 6.18 -7.54
C ILE A 65 9.96 6.10 -6.47
N THR A 66 9.71 7.18 -5.74
CA THR A 66 8.67 7.15 -4.71
C THR A 66 7.29 6.90 -5.33
N GLY A 67 6.47 6.08 -4.67
CA GLY A 67 5.16 5.65 -5.17
C GLY A 67 5.18 4.41 -6.06
N VAL A 68 6.35 3.81 -6.34
CA VAL A 68 6.44 2.56 -7.12
C VAL A 68 5.72 1.40 -6.43
N ALA A 69 5.72 1.33 -5.09
CA ALA A 69 4.99 0.30 -4.35
C ALA A 69 3.48 0.43 -4.57
N HIS A 70 2.96 1.66 -4.54
CA HIS A 70 1.56 1.95 -4.85
C HIS A 70 1.25 1.71 -6.32
N LEU A 71 2.17 2.03 -7.24
CA LEU A 71 2.00 1.71 -8.66
C LEU A 71 1.82 0.20 -8.86
N PHE A 72 2.53 -0.66 -8.13
CA PHE A 72 2.32 -2.12 -8.19
C PHE A 72 0.96 -2.57 -7.65
N GLU A 73 0.30 -1.80 -6.79
CA GLU A 73 -1.10 -2.04 -6.45
C GLU A 73 -1.95 -2.07 -7.72
N HIS A 74 -1.75 -1.11 -8.62
CA HIS A 74 -2.46 -1.01 -9.89
C HIS A 74 -1.96 -2.01 -10.93
N MET A 75 -0.63 -2.11 -11.08
CA MET A 75 -0.02 -2.92 -12.15
C MET A 75 -0.33 -4.41 -12.03
N MET A 76 -0.53 -4.92 -10.80
CA MET A 76 -0.86 -6.33 -10.58
C MET A 76 -2.27 -6.73 -11.05
N PHE A 77 -3.10 -5.77 -11.48
CA PHE A 77 -4.40 -6.04 -12.13
C PHE A 77 -4.35 -5.97 -13.65
N LYS A 78 -3.22 -5.56 -14.24
CA LYS A 78 -3.05 -5.40 -15.70
C LYS A 78 -2.82 -6.72 -16.43
N GLY A 79 -2.71 -7.81 -15.67
CA GLY A 79 -2.74 -9.18 -16.16
C GLY A 79 -1.36 -9.79 -16.32
N THR A 80 -1.32 -10.86 -17.11
CA THR A 80 -0.17 -11.76 -17.24
C THR A 80 0.08 -12.06 -18.71
N GLN A 81 1.05 -12.92 -19.01
CA GLN A 81 1.22 -13.43 -20.37
C GLN A 81 -0.02 -14.17 -20.92
N THR A 82 -0.89 -14.67 -20.02
CA THR A 82 -2.09 -15.45 -20.39
C THR A 82 -3.39 -14.66 -20.27
N ILE A 83 -3.43 -13.64 -19.41
CA ILE A 83 -4.65 -12.90 -19.05
C ILE A 83 -4.48 -11.43 -19.42
N GLY A 84 -5.48 -10.80 -20.06
CA GLY A 84 -5.54 -9.34 -20.24
C GLY A 84 -5.17 -8.79 -21.63
N THR A 85 -4.77 -9.64 -22.58
CA THR A 85 -4.52 -9.23 -23.98
C THR A 85 -5.04 -10.28 -24.96
N ARG A 86 -5.41 -9.83 -26.17
CA ARG A 86 -5.79 -10.70 -27.30
C ARG A 86 -4.59 -11.23 -28.08
N ASP A 87 -3.46 -10.53 -27.99
CA ASP A 87 -2.22 -10.86 -28.70
C ASP A 87 -1.02 -10.47 -27.81
N ILE A 88 -0.40 -11.46 -27.19
CA ILE A 88 0.71 -11.24 -26.27
C ILE A 88 2.00 -10.87 -27.01
N GLU A 89 2.23 -11.41 -28.21
CA GLU A 89 3.43 -11.10 -28.99
C GLU A 89 3.42 -9.64 -29.43
N GLN A 90 2.28 -9.17 -29.92
CA GLN A 90 2.12 -7.78 -30.32
C GLN A 90 2.14 -6.82 -29.12
N ASP A 91 1.52 -7.18 -27.99
CA ASP A 91 1.53 -6.37 -26.76
C ASP A 91 2.96 -6.15 -26.25
N LEU A 92 3.77 -7.22 -26.16
CA LEU A 92 5.17 -7.12 -25.74
C LEU A 92 6.01 -6.24 -26.68
N GLN A 93 5.81 -6.35 -28.00
CA GLN A 93 6.50 -5.50 -28.97
C GLN A 93 6.14 -4.02 -28.80
N ILE A 94 4.86 -3.71 -28.52
CA ILE A 94 4.43 -2.32 -28.27
C ILE A 94 5.04 -1.80 -26.97
N ILE A 95 5.09 -2.61 -25.92
CA ILE A 95 5.71 -2.24 -24.64
C ILE A 95 7.19 -1.87 -24.83
N GLU A 96 7.96 -2.68 -25.56
CA GLU A 96 9.36 -2.38 -25.87
C GLU A 96 9.51 -1.07 -26.66
N GLN A 97 8.62 -0.81 -27.63
CA GLN A 97 8.59 0.43 -28.40
C GLN A 97 8.26 1.64 -27.52
N LEU A 98 7.29 1.51 -26.61
CA LEU A 98 6.92 2.56 -25.67
C LEU A 98 8.10 2.93 -24.75
N ASP A 99 8.86 1.95 -24.26
CA ASP A 99 10.04 2.22 -23.43
C ASP A 99 11.14 2.95 -24.20
N ALA A 100 11.45 2.49 -25.41
CA ALA A 100 12.44 3.14 -26.26
C ALA A 100 12.05 4.59 -26.56
N LEU A 101 10.78 4.82 -26.88
CA LEU A 101 10.26 6.14 -27.19
C LEU A 101 10.22 7.04 -25.94
N ARG A 102 9.86 6.49 -24.78
CA ARG A 102 9.91 7.23 -23.51
C ARG A 102 11.32 7.67 -23.17
N ALA A 103 12.33 6.84 -23.42
CA ALA A 103 13.73 7.21 -23.20
C ALA A 103 14.15 8.41 -24.09
N GLU A 104 13.70 8.46 -25.35
CA GLU A 104 13.93 9.61 -26.24
C GLU A 104 13.19 10.87 -25.75
N ILE A 105 11.93 10.73 -25.32
CA ILE A 105 11.15 11.84 -24.73
C ILE A 105 11.86 12.39 -23.51
N GLN A 106 12.30 11.53 -22.59
CA GLN A 106 12.98 11.95 -21.36
C GLN A 106 14.30 12.65 -21.67
N ALA A 107 15.06 12.21 -22.68
CA ALA A 107 16.27 12.92 -23.10
C ALA A 107 15.97 14.34 -23.64
N ALA A 108 14.83 14.53 -24.32
CA ALA A 108 14.39 15.85 -24.76
C ALA A 108 13.92 16.73 -23.59
N GLU A 109 13.20 16.16 -22.61
CA GLU A 109 12.77 16.84 -21.38
C GLU A 109 13.98 17.31 -20.55
N VAL A 110 15.02 16.49 -20.39
CA VAL A 110 16.27 16.86 -19.69
C VAL A 110 16.95 18.07 -20.33
N GLU A 111 16.92 18.19 -21.65
CA GLU A 111 17.47 19.36 -22.33
C GLU A 111 16.62 20.62 -22.06
N LEU A 112 15.29 20.49 -21.99
CA LEU A 112 14.42 21.60 -21.59
C LEU A 112 14.70 22.04 -20.15
N ASP A 113 14.84 21.09 -19.23
CA ASP A 113 15.20 21.38 -17.83
C ASP A 113 16.56 22.09 -17.74
N ARG A 114 17.54 21.66 -18.53
CA ARG A 114 18.84 22.34 -18.61
C ARG A 114 18.70 23.79 -19.07
N ARG A 115 17.91 24.02 -20.13
CA ARG A 115 17.64 25.38 -20.64
C ARG A 115 16.92 26.24 -19.61
N HIS A 116 16.00 25.66 -18.84
CA HIS A 116 15.33 26.34 -17.73
C HIS A 116 16.32 26.72 -16.62
N GLN A 117 17.21 25.79 -16.22
CA GLN A 117 18.25 26.06 -15.22
C GLN A 117 19.22 27.17 -15.65
N LEU A 118 19.48 27.29 -16.95
CA LEU A 118 20.31 28.36 -17.53
C LEU A 118 19.54 29.68 -17.70
N GLY A 119 18.22 29.71 -17.43
CA GLY A 119 17.37 30.88 -17.58
C GLY A 119 17.01 31.21 -19.04
N GLU A 120 17.17 30.26 -19.96
CA GLU A 120 16.86 30.43 -21.38
C GLU A 120 15.35 30.30 -21.67
N ILE A 121 14.62 29.58 -20.81
CA ILE A 121 13.17 29.40 -20.86
C ILE A 121 12.56 29.54 -19.47
N GLU A 122 11.33 30.05 -19.39
CA GLU A 122 10.63 30.25 -18.11
C GLU A 122 10.03 28.96 -17.54
N ASP A 123 9.47 28.12 -18.40
CA ASP A 123 8.78 26.88 -18.00
C ASP A 123 9.16 25.74 -18.97
N PRO A 124 9.82 24.67 -18.49
CA PRO A 124 10.15 23.51 -19.32
C PRO A 124 8.90 22.72 -19.75
N ALA A 125 7.76 22.88 -19.07
CA ALA A 125 6.52 22.19 -19.42
C ALA A 125 5.75 22.87 -20.57
N ASP A 126 6.06 24.13 -20.92
CA ASP A 126 5.37 24.89 -21.96
C ASP A 126 5.50 24.18 -23.33
N PRO A 127 4.38 23.78 -23.97
CA PRO A 127 4.42 23.19 -25.31
C PRO A 127 5.13 24.06 -26.35
N ALA A 128 5.15 25.39 -26.19
CA ALA A 128 5.76 26.31 -27.14
C ALA A 128 7.30 26.22 -27.18
N VAL A 129 7.95 25.71 -26.12
CA VAL A 129 9.42 25.57 -26.07
C VAL A 129 9.94 24.24 -26.61
N ARG A 130 9.04 23.30 -26.93
CA ARG A 130 9.37 21.97 -27.43
C ARG A 130 9.90 22.04 -28.86
N SER A 131 10.89 21.20 -29.17
CA SER A 131 11.35 21.03 -30.54
C SER A 131 10.31 20.26 -31.37
N THR A 132 10.38 20.37 -32.70
CA THR A 132 9.53 19.56 -33.60
C THR A 132 9.68 18.08 -33.33
N ARG A 133 10.92 17.59 -33.14
CA ARG A 133 11.17 16.18 -32.81
C ARG A 133 10.55 15.79 -31.47
N HIS A 134 10.61 16.65 -30.46
CA HIS A 134 9.96 16.36 -29.17
C HIS A 134 8.45 16.21 -29.34
N GLN A 135 7.79 17.10 -30.09
CA GLN A 135 6.36 16.94 -30.36
C GLN A 135 6.05 15.68 -31.16
N GLU A 136 6.84 15.34 -32.18
CA GLU A 136 6.69 14.09 -32.95
C GLU A 136 6.81 12.85 -32.06
N LEU A 137 7.77 12.82 -31.13
CA LEU A 137 7.94 11.73 -30.17
C LEU A 137 6.69 11.54 -29.29
N LEU A 138 6.11 12.64 -28.80
CA LEU A 138 4.88 12.60 -28.02
C LEU A 138 3.70 12.06 -28.84
N ASP A 139 3.56 12.51 -30.09
CA ASP A 139 2.49 12.07 -30.98
C ASP A 139 2.62 10.57 -31.36
N GLU A 140 3.86 10.11 -31.60
CA GLU A 140 4.20 8.69 -31.81
C GLU A 140 3.83 7.85 -30.56
N PHE A 141 4.08 8.40 -29.37
CA PHE A 141 3.84 7.73 -28.10
C PHE A 141 2.36 7.54 -27.82
N GLU A 142 1.57 8.61 -27.98
CA GLU A 142 0.11 8.53 -27.87
C GLU A 142 -0.50 7.58 -28.90
N THR A 143 0.06 7.55 -30.12
CA THR A 143 -0.38 6.60 -31.14
C THR A 143 -0.11 5.15 -30.72
N LEU A 144 1.05 4.86 -30.12
CA LEU A 144 1.36 3.53 -29.62
C LEU A 144 0.50 3.13 -28.42
N LEU A 145 0.21 4.04 -27.49
CA LEU A 145 -0.72 3.79 -26.38
C LEU A 145 -2.11 3.43 -26.88
N ALA A 146 -2.63 4.15 -27.88
CA ALA A 146 -3.90 3.82 -28.50
C ALA A 146 -3.90 2.43 -29.15
N ARG A 147 -2.82 2.08 -29.87
CA ARG A 147 -2.65 0.74 -30.46
C ARG A 147 -2.56 -0.36 -29.40
N GLN A 148 -1.89 -0.11 -28.28
CA GLN A 148 -1.86 -1.05 -27.16
C GLN A 148 -3.27 -1.29 -26.65
N SER A 149 -4.02 -0.22 -26.36
CA SER A 149 -5.38 -0.28 -25.83
C SER A 149 -6.34 -1.14 -26.69
N ASP A 150 -6.16 -1.18 -28.00
CA ASP A 150 -6.98 -2.00 -28.90
C ASP A 150 -6.77 -3.52 -28.71
N LEU A 151 -5.58 -3.93 -28.25
CA LEU A 151 -5.25 -5.32 -27.96
C LEU A 151 -5.78 -5.79 -26.62
N LEU A 152 -6.03 -4.86 -25.70
CA LEU A 152 -6.33 -5.17 -24.31
C LEU A 152 -7.75 -5.69 -24.12
N ILE A 153 -7.87 -6.61 -23.17
CA ILE A 153 -9.15 -7.09 -22.67
C ILE A 153 -9.39 -6.35 -21.35
N LYS A 154 -10.30 -5.37 -21.38
CA LYS A 154 -10.58 -4.52 -20.21
C LYS A 154 -11.00 -5.36 -19.01
N GLU A 155 -10.36 -5.09 -17.88
CA GLU A 155 -10.67 -5.69 -16.57
C GLU A 155 -10.68 -7.23 -16.59
N ASP A 156 -9.91 -7.86 -17.51
CA ASP A 156 -10.00 -9.31 -17.72
C ASP A 156 -9.69 -10.11 -16.46
N PHE A 157 -8.71 -9.62 -15.70
CA PHE A 157 -8.27 -10.23 -14.47
C PHE A 157 -9.39 -10.31 -13.42
N SER A 158 -10.08 -9.20 -13.15
CA SER A 158 -11.21 -9.15 -12.21
C SER A 158 -12.46 -9.82 -12.79
N ARG A 159 -12.66 -9.75 -14.11
CA ARG A 159 -13.74 -10.41 -14.85
C ARG A 159 -13.72 -11.92 -14.69
N ILE A 160 -12.55 -12.56 -14.73
CA ILE A 160 -12.41 -14.01 -14.53
C ILE A 160 -12.94 -14.40 -13.15
N TYR A 161 -12.53 -13.70 -12.09
CA TYR A 161 -13.01 -14.01 -10.75
C TYR A 161 -14.49 -13.73 -10.57
N THR A 162 -14.97 -12.56 -11.02
CA THR A 162 -16.38 -12.18 -10.88
C THR A 162 -17.32 -13.11 -11.65
N ALA A 163 -16.91 -13.60 -12.82
CA ALA A 163 -17.66 -14.61 -13.58
C ALA A 163 -17.81 -15.94 -12.82
N GLU A 164 -16.85 -16.24 -11.94
CA GLU A 164 -16.81 -17.46 -11.12
C GLU A 164 -17.36 -17.25 -9.70
N GLY A 165 -18.00 -16.10 -9.44
CA GLY A 165 -18.62 -15.78 -8.14
C GLY A 165 -17.67 -15.14 -7.12
N GLY A 166 -16.45 -14.79 -7.52
CA GLY A 166 -15.52 -14.03 -6.71
C GLY A 166 -16.01 -12.59 -6.46
N SER A 167 -15.74 -12.06 -5.28
CA SER A 167 -16.20 -10.73 -4.87
C SER A 167 -15.21 -10.05 -3.92
N GLY A 168 -15.31 -8.72 -3.81
CA GLY A 168 -14.46 -7.95 -2.91
C GLY A 168 -12.97 -8.04 -3.25
N MET A 169 -12.63 -8.29 -4.53
CA MET A 169 -11.26 -8.19 -5.00
C MET A 169 -10.77 -6.76 -4.77
N ASN A 170 -9.66 -6.62 -4.06
CA ASN A 170 -9.01 -5.34 -3.87
C ASN A 170 -7.53 -5.53 -3.53
N ALA A 171 -6.82 -4.41 -3.49
CA ALA A 171 -5.47 -4.34 -3.00
C ALA A 171 -5.31 -3.12 -2.07
N GLY A 172 -4.14 -3.00 -1.47
CA GLY A 172 -3.79 -1.83 -0.69
C GLY A 172 -2.31 -1.79 -0.39
N THR A 173 -1.75 -0.59 -0.49
CA THR A 173 -0.36 -0.31 -0.17
C THR A 173 -0.28 0.54 1.09
N SER A 174 0.64 0.17 1.97
CA SER A 174 1.01 0.94 3.15
C SER A 174 2.48 1.34 3.07
N TYR A 175 2.99 1.94 4.14
CA TYR A 175 4.42 2.16 4.26
C TYR A 175 5.20 0.84 4.32
N ASP A 176 4.66 -0.20 4.97
CA ASP A 176 5.43 -1.40 5.33
C ASP A 176 5.11 -2.63 4.45
N PHE A 177 3.94 -2.67 3.83
CA PHE A 177 3.47 -3.82 3.05
C PHE A 177 2.47 -3.43 1.93
N THR A 178 2.34 -4.32 0.95
CA THR A 178 1.30 -4.30 -0.09
C THR A 178 0.49 -5.60 -0.01
N ILE A 179 -0.83 -5.50 0.03
CA ILE A 179 -1.76 -6.63 0.17
C ILE A 179 -2.67 -6.73 -1.04
N TYR A 180 -2.98 -7.97 -1.45
CA TYR A 180 -3.97 -8.30 -2.47
C TYR A 180 -4.91 -9.36 -1.90
N PHE A 181 -6.23 -9.15 -2.01
CA PHE A 181 -7.20 -10.04 -1.41
C PHE A 181 -8.51 -10.09 -2.19
N ILE A 182 -9.25 -11.18 -2.01
CA ILE A 182 -10.53 -11.45 -2.63
C ILE A 182 -11.32 -12.48 -1.82
N ASN A 183 -12.64 -12.47 -1.93
CA ASN A 183 -13.48 -13.59 -1.50
C ASN A 183 -13.83 -14.47 -2.70
N VAL A 184 -13.64 -15.78 -2.57
CA VAL A 184 -14.00 -16.76 -3.59
C VAL A 184 -14.93 -17.84 -3.02
N PRO A 185 -15.86 -18.40 -3.80
CA PRO A 185 -16.57 -19.61 -3.41
C PRO A 185 -15.59 -20.75 -3.10
N ALA A 186 -15.89 -21.59 -2.10
CA ALA A 186 -15.00 -22.68 -1.67
C ALA A 186 -14.57 -23.61 -2.83
N ASN A 187 -15.48 -23.90 -3.75
CA ASN A 187 -15.21 -24.71 -4.95
C ASN A 187 -14.38 -24.01 -6.03
N LYS A 188 -13.98 -22.75 -5.82
CA LYS A 188 -13.13 -21.94 -6.70
C LYS A 188 -11.78 -21.61 -6.07
N LEU A 189 -11.40 -22.27 -4.97
CA LEU A 189 -10.11 -22.05 -4.33
C LEU A 189 -8.92 -22.35 -5.25
N GLU A 190 -8.99 -23.41 -6.07
CA GLU A 190 -7.93 -23.72 -7.06
C GLU A 190 -7.78 -22.61 -8.12
N LEU A 191 -8.88 -21.96 -8.52
CA LEU A 191 -8.81 -20.80 -9.42
C LEU A 191 -8.00 -19.67 -8.78
N TRP A 192 -8.19 -19.42 -7.48
CA TRP A 192 -7.40 -18.42 -6.76
C TRP A 192 -5.91 -18.77 -6.79
N PHE A 193 -5.53 -20.00 -6.44
CA PHE A 193 -4.13 -20.43 -6.50
C PHE A 193 -3.52 -20.29 -7.90
N TRP A 194 -4.26 -20.65 -8.95
CA TRP A 194 -3.81 -20.48 -10.33
C TRP A 194 -3.60 -19.01 -10.70
N MET A 195 -4.61 -18.16 -10.49
CA MET A 195 -4.59 -16.73 -10.82
C MET A 195 -3.50 -15.97 -10.04
N GLU A 196 -3.36 -16.22 -8.74
CA GLU A 196 -2.37 -15.56 -7.90
C GLU A 196 -0.94 -16.03 -8.21
N SER A 197 -0.75 -17.33 -8.49
CA SER A 197 0.57 -17.81 -8.88
C SER A 197 0.98 -17.32 -10.26
N ASP A 198 0.05 -17.19 -11.20
CA ASP A 198 0.35 -16.69 -12.55
C ASP A 198 0.70 -15.20 -12.56
N ARG A 199 0.00 -14.37 -11.77
CA ARG A 199 0.36 -12.93 -11.66
C ARG A 199 1.72 -12.70 -11.00
N LEU A 200 2.20 -13.64 -10.19
CA LEU A 200 3.53 -13.57 -9.59
C LEU A 200 4.61 -14.16 -10.50
N ALA A 201 4.30 -15.22 -11.24
CA ALA A 201 5.25 -15.90 -12.11
C ALA A 201 5.45 -15.22 -13.47
N ASN A 202 4.36 -14.75 -14.07
CA ASN A 202 4.31 -14.27 -15.44
C ASN A 202 3.63 -12.88 -15.57
N PRO A 203 3.93 -11.90 -14.69
CA PRO A 203 3.30 -10.58 -14.78
C PRO A 203 3.63 -9.91 -16.11
N VAL A 204 2.66 -9.19 -16.67
CA VAL A 204 2.91 -8.27 -17.77
C VAL A 204 2.39 -6.91 -17.34
N PHE A 205 3.33 -6.00 -17.08
CA PHE A 205 3.05 -4.61 -16.69
C PHE A 205 2.68 -3.76 -17.92
N ARG A 206 1.69 -4.24 -18.69
CA ARG A 206 1.07 -3.49 -19.76
C ARG A 206 0.32 -2.29 -19.21
N GLU A 207 0.07 -1.29 -20.06
CA GLU A 207 -0.51 -0.01 -19.65
C GLU A 207 0.36 0.79 -18.66
N PHE A 208 1.62 0.43 -18.41
CA PHE A 208 2.47 1.07 -17.41
C PHE A 208 2.39 2.60 -17.44
N TYR A 209 2.58 3.19 -18.62
CA TYR A 209 2.55 4.65 -18.78
C TYR A 209 1.16 5.26 -18.65
N ALA A 210 0.12 4.57 -19.12
CA ALA A 210 -1.26 5.02 -18.97
C ALA A 210 -1.69 4.98 -17.50
N GLU A 211 -1.36 3.90 -16.80
CA GLU A 211 -1.70 3.72 -15.39
C GLU A 211 -0.94 4.67 -14.49
N ARG A 212 0.31 4.99 -14.82
CA ARG A 212 1.09 6.03 -14.15
C ARG A 212 0.37 7.39 -14.17
N SER A 213 -0.27 7.74 -15.30
CA SER A 213 -1.10 8.95 -15.41
C SER A 213 -2.38 8.85 -14.58
N VAL A 214 -2.98 7.66 -14.48
CA VAL A 214 -4.15 7.40 -13.60
C VAL A 214 -3.78 7.59 -12.13
N VAL A 215 -2.64 7.05 -11.69
CA VAL A 215 -2.12 7.22 -10.31
C VAL A 215 -1.83 8.70 -10.02
N HIS A 216 -1.29 9.43 -10.99
CA HIS A 216 -1.09 10.86 -10.85
C HIS A 216 -2.43 11.62 -10.69
N GLU A 217 -3.47 11.25 -11.43
CA GLU A 217 -4.81 11.84 -11.26
C GLU A 217 -5.44 11.45 -9.91
N GLU A 218 -5.25 10.21 -9.46
CA GLU A 218 -5.65 9.79 -8.12
C GLU A 218 -4.99 10.66 -7.05
N ARG A 219 -3.69 10.94 -7.18
CA ARG A 219 -2.99 11.85 -6.28
C ARG A 219 -3.64 13.23 -6.27
N ARG A 220 -3.96 13.78 -7.44
CA ARG A 220 -4.65 15.07 -7.55
C ARG A 220 -5.98 15.06 -6.81
N LEU A 221 -6.75 13.99 -6.91
CA LEU A 221 -8.05 13.86 -6.26
C LEU A 221 -7.93 13.64 -4.74
N ARG A 222 -7.03 12.76 -4.29
CA ARG A 222 -6.93 12.29 -2.90
C ARG A 222 -6.06 13.17 -2.01
N THR A 223 -5.07 13.84 -2.58
CA THR A 223 -4.10 14.65 -1.81
C THR A 223 -4.24 16.13 -2.17
N ASP A 224 -4.02 16.49 -3.43
CA ASP A 224 -3.80 17.89 -3.81
C ASP A 224 -5.10 18.73 -3.78
N SER A 225 -6.23 18.12 -4.17
CA SER A 225 -7.54 18.77 -4.22
C SER A 225 -8.29 18.73 -2.88
N THR A 226 -7.78 18.01 -1.88
CA THR A 226 -8.41 17.99 -0.56
C THR A 226 -7.95 19.21 0.25
N PRO A 227 -8.83 19.84 1.05
CA PRO A 227 -8.46 21.04 1.81
C PRO A 227 -7.24 20.85 2.72
N ILE A 228 -7.04 19.64 3.25
CA ILE A 228 -5.99 19.33 4.22
C ILE A 228 -4.87 18.43 3.69
N GLY A 229 -5.04 17.71 2.58
CA GLY A 229 -4.11 16.66 2.15
C GLY A 229 -2.70 17.16 1.90
N LYS A 230 -2.53 18.24 1.14
CA LYS A 230 -1.22 18.87 0.91
C LYS A 230 -0.52 19.32 2.20
N PHE A 231 -1.30 19.76 3.20
CA PHE A 231 -0.74 20.16 4.50
C PHE A 231 -0.39 18.95 5.35
N GLN A 232 -1.22 17.90 5.30
CA GLN A 232 -0.92 16.64 5.97
C GLN A 232 0.36 16.01 5.40
N GLU A 233 0.54 15.98 4.08
CA GLU A 233 1.76 15.49 3.45
C GLU A 233 3.01 16.29 3.91
N GLN A 234 2.93 17.62 3.91
CA GLN A 234 4.01 18.46 4.43
C GLN A 234 4.27 18.25 5.93
N PHE A 235 3.22 18.02 6.71
CA PHE A 235 3.33 17.73 8.13
C PHE A 235 4.02 16.38 8.38
N GLU A 236 3.66 15.33 7.63
CA GLU A 236 4.31 14.03 7.69
C GLU A 236 5.80 14.13 7.32
N ALA A 237 6.14 14.83 6.22
CA ALA A 237 7.53 15.05 5.82
C ALA A 237 8.33 15.90 6.83
N MET A 238 7.66 16.82 7.54
CA MET A 238 8.28 17.59 8.63
C MET A 238 8.51 16.71 9.88
N PHE A 239 7.56 15.81 10.17
CA PHE A 239 7.58 14.92 11.33
C PHE A 239 8.63 13.80 11.17
N TRP A 240 8.71 13.21 9.99
CA TRP A 240 9.72 12.23 9.57
C TRP A 240 10.75 12.89 8.66
N GLN A 241 11.78 13.48 9.27
CA GLN A 241 12.76 14.28 8.53
C GLN A 241 13.76 13.42 7.74
N SER A 242 14.09 12.26 8.27
CA SER A 242 15.13 11.37 7.74
C SER A 242 14.62 9.97 7.45
N SER A 243 13.62 9.51 8.21
CA SER A 243 12.99 8.22 7.96
C SER A 243 12.23 8.20 6.62
N PRO A 244 12.25 7.10 5.87
CA PRO A 244 11.46 6.95 4.64
C PRO A 244 9.94 7.04 4.88
N TYR A 245 9.45 6.96 6.12
CA TYR A 245 8.04 7.25 6.45
C TYR A 245 7.63 8.69 6.14
N GLY A 246 8.57 9.60 5.85
CA GLY A 246 8.28 10.94 5.34
C GLY A 246 7.91 10.98 3.86
N TRP A 247 8.07 9.88 3.11
CA TRP A 247 7.67 9.80 1.71
C TRP A 247 6.20 9.39 1.60
N PRO A 248 5.36 10.13 0.87
CA PRO A 248 3.95 9.77 0.72
C PRO A 248 3.84 8.42 0.02
N VAL A 249 2.94 7.54 0.49
CA VAL A 249 2.74 6.21 -0.08
C VAL A 249 2.44 6.26 -1.58
N ILE A 250 1.68 7.27 -2.03
CA ILE A 250 1.35 7.50 -3.44
C ILE A 250 2.53 8.03 -4.26
N GLY A 251 3.63 8.46 -3.64
CA GLY A 251 4.81 9.02 -4.30
C GLY A 251 4.75 10.52 -4.54
N TRP A 252 5.91 11.14 -4.78
CA TRP A 252 6.02 12.54 -5.16
C TRP A 252 5.59 12.76 -6.62
N PRO A 253 4.99 13.92 -6.98
CA PRO A 253 4.56 14.18 -8.35
C PRO A 253 5.66 13.97 -9.39
N SER A 254 6.86 14.48 -9.12
CA SER A 254 8.01 14.37 -10.01
C SER A 254 8.48 12.92 -10.20
N ASP A 255 8.40 12.12 -9.13
CA ASP A 255 8.81 10.72 -9.17
C ASP A 255 7.76 9.91 -9.96
N LEU A 256 6.47 10.15 -9.73
CA LEU A 256 5.39 9.52 -10.51
C LEU A 256 5.53 9.79 -12.01
N GLU A 257 5.93 10.99 -12.42
CA GLU A 257 6.16 11.33 -13.83
C GLU A 257 7.48 10.74 -14.38
N GLY A 258 8.45 10.50 -13.49
CA GLY A 258 9.81 10.08 -13.83
C GLY A 258 10.05 8.57 -13.83
N ILE A 259 9.31 7.78 -13.03
CA ILE A 259 9.56 6.34 -12.87
C ILE A 259 9.49 5.63 -14.21
N THR A 260 10.54 4.86 -14.51
CA THR A 260 10.61 4.01 -15.71
C THR A 260 10.13 2.60 -15.43
N ARG A 261 9.70 1.89 -16.48
CA ARG A 261 9.27 0.49 -16.36
C ARG A 261 10.40 -0.43 -15.88
N ASP A 262 11.63 -0.16 -16.32
CA ASP A 262 12.82 -0.91 -15.89
C ASP A 262 13.09 -0.78 -14.38
N GLU A 263 12.91 0.43 -13.83
CA GLU A 263 13.06 0.64 -12.39
C GLU A 263 11.95 -0.04 -11.59
N ALA A 264 10.71 0.00 -12.09
CA ALA A 264 9.61 -0.75 -11.52
C ALA A 264 9.89 -2.26 -11.54
N LEU A 265 10.34 -2.81 -12.67
CA LEU A 265 10.71 -4.22 -12.80
C LEU A 265 11.80 -4.63 -11.79
N GLY A 266 12.84 -3.81 -11.63
CA GLY A 266 13.87 -4.06 -10.62
C GLY A 266 13.33 -4.07 -9.18
N PHE A 267 12.32 -3.24 -8.88
CA PHE A 267 11.61 -3.27 -7.61
C PHE A 267 10.79 -4.56 -7.45
N PHE A 268 10.03 -4.95 -8.48
CA PHE A 268 9.26 -6.19 -8.49
C PHE A 268 10.14 -7.42 -8.24
N ASP A 269 11.20 -7.59 -9.03
CA ASP A 269 12.13 -8.72 -8.95
C ASP A 269 12.77 -8.88 -7.57
N THR A 270 12.98 -7.75 -6.88
CA THR A 270 13.57 -7.74 -5.54
C THR A 270 12.55 -8.13 -4.47
N TYR A 271 11.34 -7.60 -4.55
CA TYR A 271 10.40 -7.59 -3.41
C TYR A 271 9.22 -8.55 -3.54
N TYR A 272 8.84 -8.97 -4.75
CA TYR A 272 7.71 -9.86 -5.02
C TYR A 272 8.10 -11.34 -5.17
N ALA A 273 9.30 -11.70 -4.74
CA ALA A 273 9.76 -13.09 -4.67
C ALA A 273 9.08 -13.87 -3.52
N PRO A 274 8.82 -15.19 -3.67
CA PRO A 274 8.03 -16.00 -2.73
C PRO A 274 8.57 -15.98 -1.30
N ASN A 275 9.90 -15.91 -1.10
CA ASN A 275 10.51 -15.79 0.22
C ASN A 275 10.25 -14.45 0.94
N ASN A 276 9.59 -13.48 0.29
CA ASN A 276 9.10 -12.24 0.86
C ASN A 276 7.58 -12.15 0.91
N LEU A 277 6.87 -13.21 0.51
CA LEU A 277 5.40 -13.25 0.47
C LEU A 277 4.83 -14.08 1.62
N ALA A 278 3.64 -13.70 2.06
CA ALA A 278 2.80 -14.53 2.92
C ALA A 278 1.38 -14.56 2.37
N ALA A 279 0.83 -15.75 2.14
CA ALA A 279 -0.56 -15.97 1.77
C ALA A 279 -1.40 -16.32 3.01
N ALA A 280 -2.67 -15.91 3.02
CA ALA A 280 -3.62 -16.21 4.07
C ALA A 280 -4.97 -16.67 3.49
N LEU A 281 -5.51 -17.77 4.02
CA LEU A 281 -6.81 -18.32 3.68
C LEU A 281 -7.67 -18.44 4.93
N VAL A 282 -8.89 -17.91 4.89
CA VAL A 282 -9.88 -18.00 5.98
C VAL A 282 -11.24 -18.38 5.40
N GLY A 283 -11.81 -19.51 5.78
CA GLY A 283 -13.12 -19.95 5.26
C GLY A 283 -13.30 -21.45 5.16
N ASP A 284 -14.27 -21.89 4.36
CA ASP A 284 -14.63 -23.31 4.22
C ASP A 284 -13.74 -24.01 3.20
N PHE A 285 -12.69 -24.68 3.68
CA PHE A 285 -11.76 -25.49 2.88
C PHE A 285 -11.10 -26.58 3.73
N ASP A 286 -10.59 -27.61 3.06
CA ASP A 286 -9.74 -28.63 3.65
C ASP A 286 -8.28 -28.14 3.68
N PRO A 287 -7.62 -28.04 4.85
CA PRO A 287 -6.25 -27.52 4.95
C PRO A 287 -5.21 -28.35 4.19
N ASP A 288 -5.33 -29.67 4.17
CA ASP A 288 -4.37 -30.55 3.49
C ASP A 288 -4.47 -30.36 1.98
N ALA A 289 -5.70 -30.30 1.45
CA ALA A 289 -5.94 -29.97 0.03
C ALA A 289 -5.43 -28.58 -0.34
N ALA A 290 -5.61 -27.58 0.54
CA ALA A 290 -5.08 -26.23 0.31
C ALA A 290 -3.54 -26.19 0.28
N ILE A 291 -2.88 -26.99 1.13
CA ILE A 291 -1.42 -27.14 1.12
C ILE A 291 -0.96 -27.79 -0.19
N GLU A 292 -1.62 -28.85 -0.66
CA GLU A 292 -1.29 -29.47 -1.96
C GLU A 292 -1.42 -28.48 -3.13
N LEU A 293 -2.45 -27.65 -3.12
CA LEU A 293 -2.63 -26.59 -4.11
C LEU A 293 -1.52 -25.54 -4.02
N ALA A 294 -1.15 -25.13 -2.80
CA ALA A 294 -0.06 -24.18 -2.60
C ALA A 294 1.27 -24.72 -3.15
N GLU A 295 1.62 -25.98 -2.84
CA GLU A 295 2.83 -26.61 -3.38
C GLU A 295 2.81 -26.71 -4.90
N ARG A 296 1.65 -27.04 -5.49
CA ARG A 296 1.50 -27.12 -6.95
C ARG A 296 1.66 -25.76 -7.64
N TYR A 297 0.98 -24.73 -7.13
CA TYR A 297 0.85 -23.45 -7.82
C TYR A 297 1.89 -22.42 -7.38
N PHE A 298 2.11 -22.27 -6.08
CA PHE A 298 3.10 -21.34 -5.56
C PHE A 298 4.49 -21.96 -5.43
N GLY A 299 4.61 -23.29 -5.26
CA GLY A 299 5.90 -23.96 -5.14
C GLY A 299 6.80 -23.81 -6.38
N ARG A 300 6.21 -23.56 -7.56
CA ARG A 300 6.94 -23.27 -8.81
C ARG A 300 7.57 -21.87 -8.88
N LEU A 301 7.20 -20.96 -7.99
CA LEU A 301 7.72 -19.59 -8.00
C LEU A 301 9.22 -19.59 -7.68
N GLU A 302 9.99 -18.83 -8.44
CA GLU A 302 11.43 -18.72 -8.25
C GLU A 302 11.76 -17.94 -6.99
N ARG A 303 12.51 -18.55 -6.09
CA ARG A 303 12.98 -17.90 -4.86
C ARG A 303 13.94 -16.77 -5.21
N GLY A 304 13.76 -15.61 -4.59
CA GLY A 304 14.64 -14.47 -4.73
C GLY A 304 16.07 -14.82 -4.29
N ALA A 305 17.04 -14.47 -5.13
CA ALA A 305 18.45 -14.81 -4.91
C ALA A 305 19.02 -14.14 -3.64
N ARG A 306 18.44 -13.02 -3.23
CA ARG A 306 18.84 -12.27 -2.04
C ARG A 306 17.60 -11.92 -1.21
N PRO A 307 17.71 -11.87 0.12
CA PRO A 307 16.65 -11.30 0.93
C PRO A 307 16.47 -9.82 0.57
N PRO A 308 15.24 -9.30 0.57
CA PRO A 308 15.00 -7.88 0.32
C PRO A 308 15.74 -7.01 1.32
N LEU A 309 16.26 -5.88 0.84
CA LEU A 309 17.00 -4.95 1.67
C LEU A 309 16.06 -4.23 2.62
N GLN A 310 16.37 -4.28 3.90
CA GLN A 310 15.63 -3.52 4.90
C GLN A 310 16.05 -2.04 4.84
N PRO A 311 15.11 -1.10 5.01
CA PRO A 311 15.43 0.33 5.10
C PRO A 311 16.43 0.56 6.23
N ARG A 312 17.55 1.20 5.90
CA ARG A 312 18.65 1.47 6.84
C ARG A 312 18.52 2.82 7.52
N THR A 313 17.96 3.80 6.81
CA THR A 313 17.75 5.14 7.34
C THR A 313 16.69 5.07 8.43
N ARG A 314 17.00 5.70 9.57
CA ARG A 314 16.15 5.81 10.76
C ARG A 314 15.94 7.27 11.09
N GLU A 315 14.88 7.56 11.82
CA GLU A 315 14.60 8.94 12.21
C GLU A 315 15.67 9.48 13.16
N MET A 316 16.22 10.64 12.82
CA MET A 316 17.15 11.35 13.67
C MET A 316 16.43 11.86 14.93
N PRO A 317 17.07 11.83 16.11
CA PRO A 317 16.49 12.38 17.32
C PRO A 317 16.02 13.83 17.12
N GLN A 318 14.75 14.10 17.44
CA GLN A 318 14.19 15.43 17.34
C GLN A 318 14.85 16.37 18.37
N LEU A 319 15.48 17.44 17.89
CA LEU A 319 16.22 18.39 18.74
C LEU A 319 15.35 19.51 19.34
N ALA A 320 14.21 19.81 18.71
CA ALA A 320 13.31 20.89 19.12
C ALA A 320 11.87 20.64 18.64
N GLU A 321 10.90 21.30 19.26
CA GLU A 321 9.50 21.31 18.79
C GLU A 321 9.41 21.86 17.35
N LYS A 322 8.67 21.15 16.49
CA LYS A 322 8.35 21.58 15.13
C LYS A 322 6.88 21.98 15.06
N ARG A 323 6.58 23.16 14.51
CA ARG A 323 5.20 23.67 14.39
C ARG A 323 4.92 24.09 12.95
N MET A 324 3.82 23.58 12.40
CA MET A 324 3.29 24.00 11.11
C MET A 324 1.95 24.71 11.35
N ILE A 325 1.80 25.91 10.80
CA ILE A 325 0.54 26.67 10.81
C ILE A 325 0.14 26.86 9.36
N ALA A 326 -1.04 26.35 9.01
CA ALA A 326 -1.58 26.39 7.66
C ALA A 326 -3.01 26.94 7.67
N TYR A 327 -3.40 27.55 6.55
CA TYR A 327 -4.75 28.07 6.33
C TYR A 327 -5.40 27.31 5.19
N ALA A 328 -6.59 26.79 5.44
CA ALA A 328 -7.38 26.00 4.49
C ALA A 328 -8.87 26.34 4.67
N ASP A 329 -9.65 26.24 3.59
CA ASP A 329 -11.10 26.48 3.59
C ASP A 329 -11.86 25.28 4.20
N THR A 330 -11.65 25.04 5.49
CA THR A 330 -12.24 23.94 6.26
C THR A 330 -12.35 24.32 7.74
N ASN A 331 -12.96 23.46 8.56
CA ASN A 331 -13.01 23.66 10.00
C ASN A 331 -11.58 23.63 10.59
N PRO A 332 -11.28 24.48 11.59
CA PRO A 332 -9.96 24.51 12.20
C PRO A 332 -9.65 23.17 12.88
N GLN A 333 -8.41 22.72 12.72
CA GLN A 333 -7.92 21.46 13.28
C GLN A 333 -6.58 21.70 13.97
N VAL A 334 -6.35 21.00 15.08
CA VAL A 334 -5.05 20.93 15.76
C VAL A 334 -4.65 19.48 15.84
N VAL A 335 -3.44 19.16 15.38
CA VAL A 335 -2.82 17.84 15.49
C VAL A 335 -1.51 18.00 16.24
N VAL A 336 -1.32 17.17 17.28
CA VAL A 336 -0.07 17.09 18.04
C VAL A 336 0.41 15.65 17.97
N ARG A 337 1.64 15.45 17.51
CA ARG A 337 2.28 14.13 17.41
C ARG A 337 3.57 14.13 18.22
N TYR A 338 3.89 12.96 18.75
CA TYR A 338 5.13 12.65 19.43
C TYR A 338 5.72 11.41 18.77
N HIS A 339 7.04 11.37 18.60
CA HIS A 339 7.72 10.09 18.33
C HIS A 339 7.51 9.18 19.54
N SER A 340 7.23 7.93 19.25
CA SER A 340 6.84 6.89 20.19
C SER A 340 7.60 5.60 19.87
N VAL A 341 7.02 4.45 20.19
CA VAL A 341 7.63 3.14 19.96
C VAL A 341 7.04 2.48 18.71
N ARG A 342 7.88 1.79 17.96
CA ARG A 342 7.50 0.98 16.79
C ARG A 342 6.55 -0.17 17.16
N ASP A 343 5.93 -0.75 16.15
CA ASP A 343 5.06 -1.92 16.31
C ASP A 343 5.81 -3.12 16.92
N GLY A 344 5.15 -3.82 17.84
CA GLY A 344 5.69 -4.96 18.57
C GLY A 344 6.61 -4.57 19.73
N HIS A 345 6.79 -3.28 20.03
CA HIS A 345 7.54 -2.86 21.21
C HIS A 345 6.78 -3.20 22.51
N VAL A 346 7.51 -3.53 23.58
CA VAL A 346 6.91 -3.93 24.87
C VAL A 346 6.01 -2.85 25.49
N ASP A 347 6.26 -1.58 25.19
CA ASP A 347 5.48 -0.43 25.67
C ASP A 347 4.25 -0.12 24.81
N GLU A 348 4.15 -0.68 23.60
CA GLU A 348 3.05 -0.41 22.66
C GLU A 348 1.66 -0.71 23.29
N PRO A 349 1.42 -1.85 23.97
CA PRO A 349 0.12 -2.13 24.55
C PRO A 349 -0.33 -1.08 25.58
N ALA A 350 0.60 -0.55 26.38
CA ALA A 350 0.28 0.48 27.36
C ALA A 350 -0.13 1.80 26.68
N LEU A 351 0.53 2.16 25.58
CA LEU A 351 0.23 3.35 24.79
C LEU A 351 -1.09 3.22 24.01
N VAL A 352 -1.41 2.03 23.49
CA VAL A 352 -2.71 1.74 22.89
C VAL A 352 -3.83 1.90 23.92
N VAL A 353 -3.67 1.36 25.13
CA VAL A 353 -4.63 1.54 26.23
C VAL A 353 -4.76 3.02 26.62
N LEU A 354 -3.66 3.77 26.67
CA LEU A 354 -3.70 5.22 26.88
C LEU A 354 -4.55 5.91 25.82
N GLY A 355 -4.35 5.60 24.54
CA GLY A 355 -5.15 6.10 23.42
C GLY A 355 -6.66 5.83 23.59
N GLN A 356 -7.01 4.61 23.99
CA GLN A 356 -8.40 4.24 24.26
C GLN A 356 -9.01 5.03 25.44
N LEU A 357 -8.24 5.30 26.50
CA LEU A 357 -8.70 6.11 27.63
C LEU A 357 -8.89 7.59 27.27
N LEU A 358 -8.10 8.09 26.32
CA LEU A 358 -8.23 9.46 25.81
C LEU A 358 -9.41 9.61 24.84
N SER A 359 -9.69 8.58 24.05
CA SER A 359 -10.65 8.59 22.94
C SER A 359 -12.02 7.99 23.26
N GLY A 360 -12.98 8.16 22.34
CA GLY A 360 -14.34 7.64 22.47
C GLY A 360 -15.27 8.58 23.26
N ARG A 361 -16.56 8.26 23.30
CA ARG A 361 -17.59 9.13 23.91
C ARG A 361 -17.43 9.31 25.42
N THR A 362 -16.80 8.35 26.08
CA THR A 362 -16.47 8.40 27.51
C THR A 362 -14.99 8.73 27.77
N GLY A 363 -14.22 8.98 26.71
CA GLY A 363 -12.80 9.30 26.78
C GLY A 363 -12.54 10.66 27.39
N ARG A 364 -11.35 10.81 27.99
CA ARG A 364 -10.99 12.05 28.70
C ARG A 364 -10.97 13.28 27.80
N LEU A 365 -10.50 13.15 26.55
CA LEU A 365 -10.44 14.28 25.62
C LEU A 365 -11.84 14.69 25.16
N TYR A 366 -12.71 13.72 24.85
CA TYR A 366 -14.08 14.02 24.45
C TYR A 366 -14.84 14.71 25.58
N ARG A 367 -14.84 14.14 26.78
CA ARG A 367 -15.51 14.73 27.95
C ARG A 367 -15.04 16.16 28.22
N SER A 368 -13.72 16.36 28.28
CA SER A 368 -13.15 17.68 28.61
C SER A 368 -13.36 18.72 27.49
N LEU A 369 -13.00 18.39 26.25
CA LEU A 369 -12.92 19.39 25.17
C LEU A 369 -14.25 19.57 24.41
N VAL A 370 -15.07 18.51 24.35
CA VAL A 370 -16.35 18.52 23.61
C VAL A 370 -17.53 18.80 24.54
N GLU A 371 -17.68 18.06 25.65
CA GLU A 371 -18.85 18.20 26.52
C GLU A 371 -18.72 19.34 27.54
N GLU A 372 -17.61 19.39 28.28
CA GLU A 372 -17.43 20.33 29.40
C GLU A 372 -17.03 21.73 28.91
N GLN A 373 -16.01 21.84 28.06
CA GLN A 373 -15.51 23.14 27.58
C GLN A 373 -16.16 23.62 26.28
N ALA A 374 -16.76 22.70 25.49
CA ALA A 374 -17.36 23.01 24.18
C ALA A 374 -16.44 23.77 23.20
N VAL A 375 -15.13 23.47 23.23
CA VAL A 375 -14.11 24.10 22.36
C VAL A 375 -13.75 23.26 21.14
N ALA A 376 -14.18 22.00 21.09
CA ALA A 376 -13.95 21.09 19.97
C ALA A 376 -15.24 20.34 19.62
N THR A 377 -15.42 20.01 18.34
CA THR A 377 -16.51 19.13 17.89
C THR A 377 -16.15 17.65 18.00
N ARG A 378 -14.85 17.33 17.96
CA ARG A 378 -14.28 15.99 18.15
C ARG A 378 -12.89 16.13 18.77
N ALA A 379 -12.53 15.20 19.65
CA ALA A 379 -11.17 15.06 20.16
C ALA A 379 -10.84 13.57 20.38
N SER A 380 -9.63 13.17 20.02
CA SER A 380 -9.14 11.79 20.14
C SER A 380 -7.62 11.78 20.24
N GLY A 381 -7.07 10.72 20.82
CA GLY A 381 -5.65 10.41 20.87
C GLY A 381 -5.42 8.91 20.68
N GLY A 382 -4.24 8.54 20.23
CA GLY A 382 -3.91 7.16 19.91
C GLY A 382 -2.41 6.93 19.84
N GLN A 383 -2.05 5.65 19.79
CA GLN A 383 -0.72 5.18 19.42
C GLN A 383 -0.82 4.59 18.02
N ALA A 384 0.16 4.92 17.18
CA ALA A 384 0.35 4.27 15.88
C ALA A 384 1.86 4.10 15.71
N GLY A 385 2.33 2.85 15.80
CA GLY A 385 3.66 2.51 15.36
C GLY A 385 3.66 2.11 13.89
N PHE A 386 4.85 2.00 13.34
CA PHE A 386 5.14 1.33 12.09
C PHE A 386 6.19 0.24 12.33
N GLN A 387 6.54 -0.54 11.31
CA GLN A 387 7.52 -1.61 11.45
C GLN A 387 8.88 -1.14 12.02
N PHE A 388 9.33 0.06 11.64
CA PHE A 388 10.66 0.56 11.97
C PHE A 388 10.71 1.71 12.96
N GLU A 389 9.66 2.51 13.06
CA GLU A 389 9.58 3.74 13.85
C GLU A 389 8.20 3.85 14.50
N GLY A 390 8.00 4.77 15.45
CA GLY A 390 6.69 5.04 16.04
C GLY A 390 6.55 6.45 16.56
#